data_AF-A0A941S7K2-F1
#
_entry.id   AF-A0A941S7K2-F1
#
_cell.length_a   1.000
_cell.length_b   1.000
_cell.length_c   1.000
_cell.angle_alpha   90.00
_cell.angle_beta   90.00
_cell.angle_gamma   90.00
#
_symmetry.space_group_name_H-M   'P 1'
#
loop_
_entity.id
_entity.type
_entity.pdbx_description
1 polymer ?
#
loop_
_entity_poly.entity_id
_entity_poly.type
_entity_poly.pdbx_seq_one_letter_code
_entity_poly.pdbx_strand_id
1 'polypeptide(L)'
;MSDVGVRKMIARAKQRGYVTYDELNKVLPSDKTSSEQIEDTMAMLNEMGINVIESEEAEEAEGENLPAVAEGSKALATTPKSGEQYDRTDDPVRMYLREMGSVELLSREGEIAIAKRIEAGRELMIGALCESPLTFEALTVWRDELNEGKVLLRDIIDLEAMYGAGPDGSPAPVPPPVGPDGKPLAHAPAEFKAPEFKKPEPKPEPKPQPKPAADGEDGGEAAAAADGASDGDDFDDEGNLPLSAMEAALKPQVLEALDNIAGLYKKLGKLQDASVEAALGADELSTGQERRFKKLRSETMDLVKSLKLNNNRIEALVDQMYGINRRLVSLEGKLLRLAEAHGVDRAEFLKQYFGNELDPNWARRVGRLTGIGWHDFVTEERDKIRDLREDIQALAQETRQSVSEFRRNVQTVQKGERESGVAKKEMIEANLRLVISIAKKYT
;
A
#
# COMPACT_ATOMS: atom_id res chain seq x y z
N MET A 1 -24.88 -22.38 -47.43
CA MET A 1 -25.65 -21.15 -47.12
C MET A 1 -24.93 -19.96 -47.75
N SER A 2 -25.63 -18.90 -48.13
CA SER A 2 -25.10 -17.86 -49.02
C SER A 2 -24.02 -17.01 -48.34
N ASP A 3 -22.76 -17.39 -48.55
CA ASP A 3 -21.50 -16.67 -48.28
C ASP A 3 -21.55 -15.16 -48.67
N VAL A 4 -22.44 -14.81 -49.61
CA VAL A 4 -22.73 -13.43 -50.03
C VAL A 4 -23.34 -12.57 -48.91
N GLY A 5 -24.19 -13.15 -48.04
CA GLY A 5 -24.85 -12.43 -46.94
C GLY A 5 -23.88 -12.03 -45.84
N VAL A 6 -23.01 -12.96 -45.45
CA VAL A 6 -21.95 -12.75 -44.44
C VAL A 6 -20.94 -11.72 -44.92
N ARG A 7 -20.49 -11.81 -46.18
CA ARG A 7 -19.56 -10.82 -46.76
C ARG A 7 -20.16 -9.41 -46.84
N LYS A 8 -21.45 -9.29 -47.15
CA LYS A 8 -22.13 -7.99 -47.20
C LYS A 8 -22.32 -7.38 -45.81
N MET A 9 -22.54 -8.20 -44.79
CA MET A 9 -22.59 -7.78 -43.38
C MET A 9 -21.20 -7.30 -42.93
N ILE A 10 -20.14 -8.07 -43.16
CA ILE A 10 -18.76 -7.69 -42.82
C ILE A 10 -18.34 -6.38 -43.52
N ALA A 11 -18.73 -6.17 -44.77
CA ALA A 11 -18.41 -4.93 -45.49
C ALA A 11 -19.10 -3.69 -44.89
N ARG A 12 -20.33 -3.82 -44.37
CA ARG A 12 -21.04 -2.73 -43.67
C ARG A 12 -20.48 -2.51 -42.27
N ALA A 13 -20.20 -3.60 -41.57
CA ALA A 13 -19.60 -3.62 -40.25
C ALA A 13 -18.24 -2.92 -40.21
N LYS A 14 -17.40 -3.16 -41.23
CA LYS A 14 -16.09 -2.51 -41.35
C LYS A 14 -16.17 -1.00 -41.58
N GLN A 15 -17.28 -0.48 -42.13
CA GLN A 15 -17.49 0.96 -42.28
C GLN A 15 -17.99 1.62 -40.97
N ARG A 16 -18.71 0.86 -40.13
CA ARG A 16 -19.33 1.35 -38.89
C ARG A 16 -18.52 1.07 -37.64
N GLY A 17 -17.62 0.07 -37.67
CA GLY A 17 -16.87 -0.40 -36.51
C GLY A 17 -17.61 -1.40 -35.63
N TYR A 18 -18.93 -1.60 -35.83
CA TYR A 18 -19.76 -2.49 -35.02
C TYR A 18 -20.81 -3.27 -35.85
N VAL A 19 -21.33 -4.37 -35.27
CA VAL A 19 -22.44 -5.20 -35.78
C VAL A 19 -23.44 -5.45 -34.65
N THR A 20 -24.74 -5.39 -34.95
CA THR A 20 -25.76 -5.71 -33.93
C THR A 20 -26.09 -7.19 -33.89
N TYR A 21 -26.51 -7.70 -32.72
CA TYR A 21 -26.97 -9.09 -32.58
C TYR A 21 -28.13 -9.43 -33.52
N ASP A 22 -29.03 -8.48 -33.80
CA ASP A 22 -30.13 -8.66 -34.74
C ASP A 22 -29.65 -8.83 -36.19
N GLU A 23 -28.63 -8.06 -36.60
CA GLU A 23 -28.02 -8.19 -37.93
C GLU A 23 -27.26 -9.51 -38.09
N LEU A 24 -26.57 -9.96 -37.03
CA LEU A 24 -25.88 -11.23 -37.00
C LEU A 24 -26.86 -12.41 -37.09
N ASN A 25 -27.92 -12.41 -36.28
CA ASN A 25 -28.95 -13.45 -36.27
C ASN A 25 -29.77 -13.51 -37.56
N LYS A 26 -29.89 -12.38 -38.28
CA LYS A 26 -30.57 -12.34 -39.59
C LYS A 26 -29.77 -13.02 -40.71
N VAL A 27 -28.44 -12.98 -40.61
CA VAL A 27 -27.53 -13.60 -41.60
C VAL A 27 -27.18 -15.03 -41.20
N LEU A 28 -27.12 -15.31 -39.89
CA LEU A 28 -26.86 -16.61 -39.29
C LEU A 28 -27.99 -16.96 -38.30
N PRO A 29 -29.12 -17.49 -38.78
CA PRO A 29 -30.21 -17.91 -37.90
C PRO A 29 -29.76 -19.06 -37.00
N SER A 30 -29.96 -18.92 -35.69
CA SER A 30 -29.62 -19.90 -34.65
C SER A 30 -30.25 -21.28 -34.86
N ASP A 31 -31.35 -21.36 -35.63
CA ASP A 31 -32.07 -22.60 -35.90
C ASP A 31 -31.43 -23.45 -37.00
N LYS A 32 -30.52 -22.88 -37.80
CA LYS A 32 -29.93 -23.56 -38.97
C LYS A 32 -28.40 -23.66 -38.92
N THR A 33 -27.77 -22.88 -38.06
CA THR A 33 -26.30 -22.77 -37.97
C THR A 33 -25.84 -23.37 -36.64
N SER A 34 -24.77 -24.17 -36.65
CA SER A 34 -24.22 -24.73 -35.41
C SER A 34 -23.62 -23.61 -34.54
N SER A 35 -23.64 -23.79 -33.22
CA SER A 35 -23.02 -22.84 -32.28
C SER A 35 -21.54 -22.60 -32.60
N GLU A 36 -20.84 -23.64 -33.04
CA GLU A 36 -19.42 -23.58 -33.47
C GLU A 36 -19.21 -22.62 -34.65
N GLN A 37 -20.12 -22.62 -35.63
CA GLN A 37 -20.03 -21.69 -36.77
C GLN A 37 -20.36 -20.24 -36.36
N ILE A 38 -21.21 -20.05 -35.36
CA ILE A 38 -21.54 -18.72 -34.83
C ILE A 38 -20.33 -18.18 -34.05
N GLU A 39 -19.72 -19.01 -33.21
CA GLU A 39 -18.51 -18.69 -32.46
C GLU A 39 -17.32 -18.37 -33.39
N ASP A 40 -17.10 -19.18 -34.43
CA ASP A 40 -16.06 -18.91 -35.44
C ASP A 40 -16.28 -17.55 -36.13
N THR A 41 -17.53 -17.20 -36.46
CA THR A 41 -17.84 -15.90 -37.08
C THR A 41 -17.71 -14.73 -36.12
N MET A 42 -18.02 -14.90 -34.83
CA MET A 42 -17.76 -13.88 -33.80
C MET A 42 -16.27 -13.69 -33.56
N ALA A 43 -15.50 -14.78 -33.53
CA ALA A 43 -14.04 -14.72 -33.42
C ALA A 43 -13.42 -13.99 -34.62
N MET A 44 -13.88 -14.28 -35.84
CA MET A 44 -13.44 -13.56 -37.05
C MET A 44 -13.79 -12.07 -37.02
N LEU A 45 -14.97 -11.69 -36.50
CA LEU A 45 -15.37 -10.28 -36.38
C LEU A 45 -14.48 -9.53 -35.37
N ASN A 46 -14.19 -10.15 -34.21
CA ASN A 46 -13.28 -9.59 -33.21
C ASN A 46 -11.84 -9.49 -33.73
N GLU A 47 -11.34 -10.48 -34.46
CA GLU A 47 -10.00 -10.43 -35.08
C GLU A 47 -9.89 -9.28 -36.12
N MET A 48 -10.99 -8.97 -36.80
CA MET A 48 -11.08 -7.83 -37.72
C MET A 48 -11.37 -6.48 -37.02
N GLY A 49 -11.47 -6.46 -35.69
CA GLY A 49 -11.70 -5.24 -34.89
C GLY A 49 -13.13 -4.70 -34.99
N ILE A 50 -14.12 -5.55 -35.24
CA ILE A 50 -15.54 -5.19 -35.32
C ILE A 50 -16.24 -5.67 -34.06
N ASN A 51 -16.81 -4.75 -33.28
CA ASN A 51 -17.46 -5.08 -32.01
C ASN A 51 -18.92 -5.53 -32.22
N VAL A 52 -19.40 -6.54 -31.49
CA VAL A 52 -20.80 -7.00 -31.56
C VAL A 52 -21.59 -6.42 -30.40
N ILE A 53 -22.61 -5.59 -30.70
CA ILE A 53 -23.40 -4.86 -29.70
C ILE A 53 -24.86 -5.34 -29.67
N GLU A 54 -25.48 -5.31 -28.49
CA GLU A 54 -26.87 -5.73 -28.30
C GLU A 54 -27.88 -4.72 -28.85
N SER A 55 -27.54 -3.42 -28.91
CA SER A 55 -28.37 -2.37 -29.50
C SER A 55 -27.55 -1.11 -29.80
N GLU A 56 -27.95 -0.33 -30.81
CA GLU A 56 -27.25 0.93 -31.22
C GLU A 56 -27.24 2.02 -30.14
N GLU A 57 -28.03 1.89 -29.08
CA GLU A 57 -28.13 2.89 -28.00
C GLU A 57 -27.03 2.79 -26.94
N ALA A 58 -26.16 1.76 -26.99
CA ALA A 58 -25.24 1.46 -25.89
C ALA A 58 -23.86 2.14 -25.94
N GLU A 59 -23.47 2.83 -27.01
CA GLU A 59 -22.09 3.35 -27.18
C GLU A 59 -21.94 4.88 -27.38
N GLU A 60 -22.96 5.70 -27.11
CA GLU A 60 -22.73 7.16 -27.03
C GLU A 60 -21.99 7.62 -25.76
N ALA A 61 -21.64 6.69 -24.85
CA ALA A 61 -21.04 7.05 -23.55
C ALA A 61 -19.53 6.79 -23.41
N GLU A 62 -18.88 5.99 -24.27
CA GLU A 62 -17.44 5.71 -24.11
C GLU A 62 -16.69 5.64 -25.45
N GLY A 63 -16.52 6.81 -26.07
CA GLY A 63 -15.50 7.03 -27.09
C GLY A 63 -14.33 7.82 -26.51
N GLU A 64 -13.20 7.15 -26.24
CA GLU A 64 -11.89 7.41 -26.89
C GLU A 64 -10.69 6.81 -26.12
N ASN A 65 -9.93 6.00 -26.87
CA ASN A 65 -8.50 5.66 -26.75
C ASN A 65 -8.01 4.66 -25.70
N LEU A 66 -7.66 3.46 -26.19
CA LEU A 66 -6.37 2.81 -25.90
C LEU A 66 -5.84 2.12 -27.18
N PRO A 67 -4.56 2.35 -27.59
CA PRO A 67 -3.93 1.64 -28.70
C PRO A 67 -3.30 0.31 -28.24
N ALA A 68 -3.27 -0.65 -29.16
CA ALA A 68 -2.47 -1.89 -29.13
C ALA A 68 -0.96 -1.56 -29.33
N VAL A 69 0.08 -2.36 -29.05
CA VAL A 69 0.36 -3.79 -28.78
C VAL A 69 1.74 -3.80 -28.09
N ALA A 70 2.04 -4.74 -27.16
CA ALA A 70 3.37 -5.41 -27.08
C ALA A 70 3.38 -6.54 -26.04
N GLU A 71 4.00 -7.65 -26.44
CA GLU A 71 3.99 -9.00 -25.89
C GLU A 71 4.68 -9.17 -24.52
N GLY A 72 4.27 -10.22 -23.78
CA GLY A 72 5.14 -10.82 -22.77
C GLY A 72 4.48 -11.76 -21.76
N SER A 73 4.47 -13.07 -22.11
CA SER A 73 4.71 -14.21 -21.20
C SER A 73 3.52 -15.00 -20.62
N LYS A 74 3.46 -16.26 -21.09
CA LYS A 74 3.12 -17.52 -20.39
C LYS A 74 1.75 -17.64 -19.71
N ALA A 75 0.79 -18.19 -20.46
CA ALA A 75 -0.34 -18.92 -19.88
C ALA A 75 -0.04 -20.43 -19.87
N LEU A 76 -0.03 -21.00 -18.67
CA LEU A 76 -0.06 -22.42 -18.37
C LEU A 76 -1.44 -22.95 -18.84
N ALA A 77 -1.46 -23.85 -19.82
CA ALA A 77 -2.69 -24.46 -20.31
C ALA A 77 -3.18 -25.50 -19.30
N THR A 78 -4.26 -25.19 -18.58
CA THR A 78 -5.12 -26.19 -17.94
C THR A 78 -6.45 -26.23 -18.69
N THR A 79 -6.68 -27.37 -19.34
CA THR A 79 -7.94 -27.76 -19.99
C THR A 79 -9.12 -27.65 -19.02
N PRO A 80 -10.25 -26.98 -19.34
CA PRO A 80 -11.47 -27.17 -18.59
C PRO A 80 -12.10 -28.49 -19.02
N LYS A 81 -12.36 -29.37 -18.05
CA LYS A 81 -13.30 -30.47 -18.22
C LYS A 81 -14.67 -29.88 -18.52
N SER A 82 -15.26 -30.35 -19.61
CA SER A 82 -16.62 -30.06 -20.00
C SER A 82 -17.62 -30.63 -18.98
N GLY A 83 -18.66 -29.84 -18.72
CA GLY A 83 -19.93 -30.34 -18.21
C GLY A 83 -20.27 -29.91 -16.79
N GLU A 84 -20.55 -28.62 -16.58
CA GLU A 84 -21.58 -28.24 -15.61
C GLU A 84 -22.50 -27.17 -16.22
N GLN A 85 -23.77 -27.56 -16.26
CA GLN A 85 -24.94 -26.85 -16.71
C GLN A 85 -25.08 -25.53 -15.92
N TYR A 86 -25.34 -24.42 -16.63
CA TYR A 86 -25.56 -23.09 -16.06
C TYR A 86 -26.63 -23.09 -14.96
N ASP A 87 -26.23 -23.20 -13.69
CA ASP A 87 -27.07 -22.89 -12.53
C ASP A 87 -26.93 -21.39 -12.24
N ARG A 88 -27.66 -20.56 -13.00
CA ARG A 88 -27.86 -19.12 -12.70
C ARG A 88 -28.68 -19.03 -11.42
N THR A 89 -28.02 -19.19 -10.27
CA THR A 89 -28.60 -18.95 -8.96
C THR A 89 -28.32 -17.50 -8.56
N ASP A 90 -29.37 -16.73 -8.32
CA ASP A 90 -29.32 -15.37 -7.76
C ASP A 90 -29.10 -15.37 -6.22
N ASP A 91 -28.76 -16.53 -5.63
CA ASP A 91 -28.49 -16.65 -4.19
C ASP A 91 -27.06 -16.12 -3.91
N PRO A 92 -26.93 -14.99 -3.19
CA PRO A 92 -25.63 -14.39 -2.88
C PRO A 92 -24.70 -15.35 -2.13
N VAL A 93 -25.25 -16.26 -1.32
CA VAL A 93 -24.47 -17.24 -0.54
C VAL A 93 -23.87 -18.29 -1.48
N ARG A 94 -24.65 -18.82 -2.43
CA ARG A 94 -24.12 -19.76 -3.44
C ARG A 94 -23.12 -19.10 -4.37
N MET A 95 -23.37 -17.85 -4.77
CA MET A 95 -22.46 -17.07 -5.60
C MET A 95 -21.10 -16.90 -4.92
N TYR A 96 -21.11 -16.52 -3.63
CA TYR A 96 -19.92 -16.37 -2.81
C TYR A 96 -19.20 -17.71 -2.54
N LEU A 97 -19.92 -18.80 -2.26
CA LEU A 97 -19.31 -20.12 -2.08
C LEU A 97 -18.65 -20.65 -3.36
N ARG A 98 -19.22 -20.34 -4.53
CA ARG A 98 -18.62 -20.66 -5.83
C ARG A 98 -17.33 -19.87 -6.07
N GLU A 99 -17.36 -18.56 -5.81
CA GLU A 99 -16.19 -17.68 -5.93
C GLU A 99 -15.09 -18.03 -4.92
N MET A 100 -15.44 -18.43 -3.70
CA MET A 100 -14.47 -18.93 -2.73
C MET A 100 -13.96 -20.35 -3.08
N GLY A 101 -14.79 -21.14 -3.78
CA GLY A 101 -14.45 -22.48 -4.26
C GLY A 101 -13.34 -22.47 -5.32
N SER A 102 -13.22 -21.39 -6.09
CA SER A 102 -12.20 -21.25 -7.15
C SER A 102 -10.80 -20.91 -6.64
N VAL A 103 -10.68 -20.36 -5.42
CA VAL A 103 -9.40 -20.02 -4.79
C VAL A 103 -8.82 -21.25 -4.09
N GLU A 104 -7.58 -21.62 -4.43
CA GLU A 104 -6.89 -22.74 -3.78
C GLU A 104 -6.52 -22.41 -2.32
N LEU A 105 -6.51 -23.44 -1.47
CA LEU A 105 -6.04 -23.29 -0.09
C LEU A 105 -4.54 -23.03 -0.09
N LEU A 106 -4.10 -22.06 0.70
CA LEU A 106 -2.69 -21.74 0.83
C LEU A 106 -1.97 -22.84 1.62
N SER A 107 -0.78 -23.23 1.15
CA SER A 107 0.13 -24.02 1.97
C SER A 107 0.85 -23.12 2.97
N ARG A 108 1.45 -23.71 4.01
CA ARG A 108 2.29 -22.98 4.97
C ARG A 108 3.41 -22.20 4.27
N GLU A 109 4.01 -22.77 3.24
CA GLU A 109 5.05 -22.11 2.43
C GLU A 109 4.47 -20.93 1.63
N GLY A 110 3.26 -21.08 1.10
CA GLY A 110 2.52 -20.02 0.44
C GLY A 110 2.21 -18.85 1.38
N GLU A 111 1.73 -19.14 2.60
CA GLU A 111 1.48 -18.14 3.65
C GLU A 111 2.75 -17.35 3.97
N ILE A 112 3.87 -18.04 4.16
CA ILE A 112 5.17 -17.40 4.43
C ILE A 112 5.61 -16.55 3.24
N ALA A 113 5.40 -17.01 2.01
CA ALA A 113 5.77 -16.26 0.81
C ALA A 113 4.95 -14.96 0.67
N ILE A 114 3.65 -15.01 0.95
CA ILE A 114 2.78 -13.83 0.96
C ILE A 114 3.20 -12.88 2.09
N ALA A 115 3.45 -13.39 3.29
CA ALA A 115 3.91 -12.57 4.42
C ALA A 115 5.21 -11.82 4.10
N LYS A 116 6.19 -12.49 3.46
CA LYS A 116 7.44 -11.86 2.99
C LYS A 116 7.19 -10.77 1.95
N ARG A 117 6.21 -10.95 1.05
CA ARG A 117 5.83 -9.93 0.06
C ARG A 117 5.18 -8.71 0.74
N ILE A 118 4.32 -8.94 1.73
CA ILE A 118 3.71 -7.86 2.53
C ILE A 118 4.79 -7.08 3.27
N GLU A 119 5.74 -7.76 3.91
CA GLU A 119 6.85 -7.14 4.63
C GLU A 119 7.78 -6.37 3.69
N ALA A 120 8.14 -6.93 2.53
CA ALA A 120 8.97 -6.25 1.54
C ALA A 120 8.29 -4.97 1.00
N GLY A 121 6.99 -5.01 0.72
CA GLY A 121 6.23 -3.83 0.32
C GLY A 121 6.20 -2.75 1.41
N ARG A 122 6.01 -3.16 2.67
CA ARG A 122 6.10 -2.25 3.84
C ARG A 122 7.49 -1.66 3.99
N GLU A 123 8.54 -2.45 3.82
CA GLU A 123 9.93 -2.01 3.91
C GLU A 123 10.26 -0.96 2.84
N LEU A 124 9.74 -1.17 1.63
CA LEU A 124 9.89 -0.24 0.52
C LEU A 124 9.17 1.09 0.80
N MET A 125 7.97 1.05 1.37
CA MET A 125 7.24 2.26 1.81
C MET A 125 8.00 3.00 2.91
N ILE A 126 8.40 2.31 3.99
CA ILE A 126 9.16 2.92 5.10
C ILE A 126 10.47 3.50 4.58
N GLY A 127 11.17 2.78 3.70
CA GLY A 127 12.41 3.25 3.10
C GLY A 127 12.25 4.60 2.39
N ALA A 128 11.21 4.75 1.58
CA ALA A 128 10.92 5.99 0.84
C ALA A 128 10.37 7.12 1.74
N LEU A 129 9.51 6.79 2.71
CA LEU A 129 9.05 7.76 3.71
C LEU A 129 10.24 8.30 4.52
N CYS A 130 11.19 7.44 4.88
CA CYS A 130 12.42 7.80 5.57
C CYS A 130 13.41 8.59 4.70
N GLU A 131 13.12 8.84 3.43
CA GLU A 131 13.87 9.83 2.63
C GLU A 131 13.32 11.23 2.86
N SER A 132 12.01 11.34 3.13
CA SER A 132 11.30 12.59 3.32
C SER A 132 11.62 13.22 4.69
N PRO A 133 12.10 14.47 4.72
CA PRO A 133 12.28 15.26 5.94
C PRO A 133 11.04 15.37 6.81
N LEU A 134 9.86 15.34 6.18
CA LEU A 134 8.57 15.47 6.87
C LEU A 134 8.28 14.30 7.80
N THR A 135 8.72 13.09 7.43
CA THR A 135 8.65 11.92 8.29
C THR A 135 9.42 12.13 9.59
N PHE A 136 10.48 12.93 9.54
CA PHE A 136 11.35 13.16 10.69
C PHE A 136 10.77 14.20 11.64
N GLU A 137 10.13 15.23 11.07
CA GLU A 137 9.37 16.20 11.84
C GLU A 137 8.23 15.49 12.59
N ALA A 138 7.51 14.60 11.91
CA ALA A 138 6.49 13.76 12.54
C ALA A 138 7.05 12.85 13.65
N LEU A 139 8.19 12.17 13.41
CA LEU A 139 8.84 11.33 14.43
C LEU A 139 9.29 12.15 15.66
N THR A 140 9.77 13.38 15.44
CA THR A 140 10.18 14.28 16.52
C THR A 140 8.96 14.73 17.34
N VAL A 141 7.85 15.06 16.67
CA VAL A 141 6.57 15.38 17.33
C VAL A 141 6.09 14.19 18.15
N TRP A 142 6.07 12.98 17.61
CA TRP A 142 5.63 11.80 18.35
C TRP A 142 6.52 11.48 19.55
N ARG A 143 7.84 11.69 19.43
CA ARG A 143 8.79 11.58 20.54
C ARG A 143 8.45 12.57 21.65
N ASP A 144 8.24 13.83 21.31
CA ASP A 144 7.93 14.88 22.28
C ASP A 144 6.56 14.63 22.94
N GLU A 145 5.55 14.22 22.17
CA GLU A 145 4.23 13.81 22.69
C GLU A 145 4.31 12.59 23.62
N LEU A 146 5.17 11.61 23.33
CA LEU A 146 5.39 10.43 24.17
C LEU A 146 6.10 10.78 25.49
N ASN A 147 7.04 11.73 25.43
CA ASN A 147 7.73 12.26 26.60
C ASN A 147 6.79 13.07 27.50
N GLU A 148 5.89 13.86 26.90
CA GLU A 148 4.87 14.64 27.60
C GLU A 148 3.68 13.78 28.08
N GLY A 149 3.59 12.52 27.63
CA GLY A 149 2.50 11.61 27.98
C GLY A 149 1.16 11.91 27.29
N LYS A 150 1.19 12.65 26.18
CA LYS A 150 0.01 12.94 25.35
C LYS A 150 -0.43 11.74 24.52
N VAL A 151 0.52 10.90 24.12
CA VAL A 151 0.30 9.67 23.36
C VAL A 151 0.94 8.49 24.09
N LEU A 152 0.37 7.29 23.89
CA LEU A 152 0.89 6.07 24.48
C LEU A 152 1.91 5.41 23.55
N LEU A 153 2.75 4.54 24.10
CA LEU A 153 3.79 3.89 23.31
C LEU A 153 3.18 2.98 22.23
N ARG A 154 2.06 2.31 22.53
CA ARG A 154 1.29 1.51 21.56
C ARG A 154 0.77 2.27 20.35
N ASP A 155 0.61 3.59 20.47
CA ASP A 155 0.12 4.42 19.37
C ASP A 155 1.24 4.75 18.38
N ILE A 156 2.51 4.63 18.79
CA ILE A 156 3.70 4.93 17.99
C ILE A 156 4.33 3.66 17.41
N ILE A 157 4.45 2.61 18.23
CA ILE A 157 5.09 1.34 17.84
C ILE A 157 4.11 0.18 17.93
N ASP A 158 4.42 -0.86 17.17
CA ASP A 158 3.77 -2.16 17.29
C ASP A 158 4.38 -2.91 18.50
N LEU A 159 3.68 -2.85 19.65
CA LEU A 159 4.15 -3.45 20.90
C LEU A 159 4.32 -4.97 20.78
N GLU A 160 3.41 -5.66 20.12
CA GLU A 160 3.46 -7.12 19.99
C GLU A 160 4.62 -7.54 19.08
N ALA A 161 4.82 -6.83 17.97
CA ALA A 161 5.96 -7.10 17.09
C ALA A 161 7.31 -6.78 17.76
N MET A 162 7.37 -5.75 18.61
CA MET A 162 8.60 -5.39 19.33
C MET A 162 8.86 -6.31 20.53
N TYR A 163 7.83 -6.70 21.26
CA TYR A 163 7.93 -7.59 22.41
C TYR A 163 8.13 -9.05 22.00
N GLY A 164 7.59 -9.48 20.86
CA GLY A 164 7.66 -10.86 20.36
C GLY A 164 8.84 -11.19 19.44
N ALA A 165 9.68 -10.22 19.08
CA ALA A 165 10.78 -10.43 18.12
C ALA A 165 12.08 -10.98 18.76
N GLY A 166 12.15 -11.16 20.08
CA GLY A 166 13.29 -11.80 20.75
C GLY A 166 13.19 -13.33 20.74
N PRO A 167 14.32 -14.05 20.90
CA PRO A 167 14.41 -15.50 20.75
C PRO A 167 13.54 -16.33 21.73
N ASP A 168 13.06 -15.72 22.83
CA ASP A 168 12.25 -16.38 23.87
C ASP A 168 10.87 -15.72 24.10
N GLY A 169 10.32 -14.98 23.13
CA GLY A 169 9.09 -14.19 23.33
C GLY A 169 9.28 -13.00 24.29
N SER A 170 10.54 -12.59 24.44
CA SER A 170 10.99 -11.38 25.15
C SER A 170 11.24 -10.25 24.15
N PRO A 171 11.20 -8.98 24.57
CA PRO A 171 11.37 -7.85 23.66
C PRO A 171 12.68 -7.95 22.90
N ALA A 172 12.60 -7.83 21.57
CA ALA A 172 13.78 -7.77 20.75
C ALA A 172 14.61 -6.57 21.21
N PRO A 173 15.91 -6.76 21.50
CA PRO A 173 16.79 -5.63 21.71
C PRO A 173 16.72 -4.75 20.46
N VAL A 174 16.41 -3.47 20.61
CA VAL A 174 16.60 -2.52 19.52
C VAL A 174 18.10 -2.55 19.21
N PRO A 175 18.54 -3.06 18.03
CA PRO A 175 19.95 -3.27 17.77
C PRO A 175 20.70 -1.94 17.85
N PRO A 176 21.90 -1.89 18.45
CA PRO A 176 22.74 -0.70 18.45
C PRO A 176 22.93 -0.21 17.02
N PRO A 177 22.98 1.10 16.76
CA PRO A 177 23.27 1.60 15.43
C PRO A 177 24.66 1.12 15.00
N VAL A 178 24.70 0.31 13.94
CA VAL A 178 25.93 -0.29 13.39
C VAL A 178 26.40 0.55 12.21
N GLY A 179 27.66 0.98 12.23
CA GLY A 179 28.26 1.69 11.12
C GLY A 179 28.55 0.78 9.92
N PRO A 180 28.90 1.34 8.75
CA PRO A 180 29.19 0.59 7.51
C PRO A 180 30.37 -0.38 7.60
N ASP A 181 31.13 -0.36 8.70
CA ASP A 181 32.25 -1.28 8.97
C ASP A 181 31.83 -2.50 9.81
N GLY A 182 30.52 -2.68 10.06
CA GLY A 182 29.99 -3.74 10.92
C GLY A 182 30.28 -3.54 12.41
N LYS A 183 30.75 -2.35 12.81
CA LYS A 183 31.07 -2.00 14.20
C LYS A 183 29.98 -1.12 14.83
N PRO A 184 29.66 -1.31 16.12
CA PRO A 184 28.78 -0.41 16.86
C PRO A 184 29.35 1.01 16.84
N LEU A 185 28.51 2.01 16.54
CA LEU A 185 28.90 3.42 16.64
C LEU A 185 29.27 3.75 18.10
N ALA A 186 30.19 4.71 18.32
CA ALA A 186 30.78 5.01 19.64
C ALA A 186 29.78 5.46 20.75
N HIS A 187 28.48 5.53 20.44
CA HIS A 187 27.37 5.78 21.37
C HIS A 187 26.43 4.57 21.47
N ALA A 188 26.93 3.36 21.19
CA ALA A 188 26.18 2.12 21.30
C ALA A 188 25.74 1.86 22.75
N PRO A 189 24.52 1.32 22.98
CA PRO A 189 24.04 1.02 24.32
C PRO A 189 24.99 0.04 25.02
N ALA A 190 25.17 0.21 26.33
CA ALA A 190 25.64 -0.88 27.16
C ALA A 190 24.63 -2.04 27.06
N GLU A 191 25.12 -3.28 26.98
CA GLU A 191 24.27 -4.48 26.92
C GLU A 191 23.13 -4.40 27.94
N PHE A 192 21.89 -4.34 27.46
CA PHE A 192 20.70 -4.36 28.31
C PHE A 192 20.52 -5.77 28.89
N LYS A 193 20.73 -5.92 30.19
CA LYS A 193 20.24 -7.11 30.92
C LYS A 193 18.77 -6.89 31.24
N ALA A 194 17.91 -7.75 30.69
CA ALA A 194 16.51 -7.80 31.09
C ALA A 194 16.40 -7.97 32.62
N PRO A 195 15.52 -7.22 33.31
CA PRO A 195 15.26 -7.47 34.72
C PRO A 195 14.67 -8.87 34.89
N GLU A 196 15.31 -9.70 35.73
CA GLU A 196 14.75 -11.00 36.14
C GLU A 196 13.46 -10.77 36.94
N PHE A 197 12.31 -10.97 36.30
CA PHE A 197 11.05 -11.06 37.02
C PHE A 197 10.95 -12.42 37.69
N LYS A 198 11.03 -12.46 39.02
CA LYS A 198 10.64 -13.65 39.79
C LYS A 198 9.16 -13.91 39.53
N LYS A 199 8.86 -15.07 38.92
CA LYS A 199 7.51 -15.63 38.83
C LYS A 199 6.85 -15.51 40.21
N PRO A 200 5.63 -14.95 40.33
CA PRO A 200 4.88 -15.01 41.59
C PRO A 200 4.74 -16.48 41.98
N GLU A 201 5.15 -16.83 43.20
CA GLU A 201 4.94 -18.19 43.70
C GLU A 201 3.43 -18.50 43.68
N PRO A 202 3.03 -19.70 43.22
CA PRO A 202 1.63 -20.08 43.19
C PRO A 202 1.08 -20.01 44.62
N LYS A 203 -0.03 -19.28 44.80
CA LYS A 203 -0.76 -19.28 46.07
C LYS A 203 -1.14 -20.74 46.39
N PRO A 204 -0.93 -21.19 47.64
CA PRO A 204 -1.25 -22.56 48.01
C PRO A 204 -2.75 -22.80 47.85
N GLU A 205 -3.10 -23.89 47.17
CA GLU A 205 -4.48 -24.35 46.99
C GLU A 205 -5.18 -24.48 48.36
N PRO A 206 -6.45 -24.06 48.48
CA PRO A 206 -7.21 -24.27 49.70
C PRO A 206 -7.43 -25.78 49.89
N LYS A 207 -6.98 -26.31 51.04
CA LYS A 207 -7.17 -27.71 51.43
C LYS A 207 -8.66 -28.11 51.38
N PRO A 208 -8.98 -29.34 50.95
CA PRO A 208 -10.35 -29.84 50.96
C PRO A 208 -10.87 -29.91 52.40
N GLN A 209 -12.01 -29.28 52.66
CA GLN A 209 -12.73 -29.40 53.93
C GLN A 209 -13.26 -30.84 54.10
N PRO A 210 -13.29 -31.40 55.32
CA PRO A 210 -13.78 -32.74 55.54
C PRO A 210 -15.31 -32.80 55.44
N LYS A 211 -15.83 -33.84 54.77
CA LYS A 211 -17.25 -34.22 54.79
C LYS A 211 -17.73 -34.46 56.23
N PRO A 212 -18.87 -33.91 56.67
CA PRO A 212 -19.58 -34.42 57.83
C PRO A 212 -20.28 -35.74 57.48
N ALA A 213 -20.12 -36.72 58.36
CA ALA A 213 -20.80 -38.01 58.29
C ALA A 213 -22.31 -37.85 58.54
N ALA A 214 -23.07 -38.76 57.92
CA ALA A 214 -24.52 -38.90 58.08
C ALA A 214 -24.90 -39.39 59.48
N ASP A 215 -26.04 -38.89 59.97
CA ASP A 215 -26.94 -39.63 60.86
C ASP A 215 -28.38 -39.25 60.50
N GLY A 216 -29.27 -40.23 60.67
CA GLY A 216 -30.51 -40.41 59.93
C GLY A 216 -31.77 -39.68 60.42
N GLU A 217 -32.78 -39.86 59.56
CA GLU A 217 -34.24 -39.91 59.82
C GLU A 217 -35.10 -38.63 59.72
N ASP A 218 -35.84 -38.60 58.60
CA ASP A 218 -37.31 -38.55 58.48
C ASP A 218 -37.97 -37.30 57.87
N GLY A 219 -38.83 -37.57 56.87
CA GLY A 219 -40.02 -36.78 56.51
C GLY A 219 -39.92 -35.65 55.47
N GLY A 220 -40.49 -35.85 54.29
CA GLY A 220 -41.33 -34.81 53.64
C GLY A 220 -40.94 -34.29 52.25
N GLU A 221 -41.76 -34.67 51.27
CA GLU A 221 -42.03 -34.15 49.91
C GLU A 221 -41.46 -32.82 49.35
N ALA A 222 -41.18 -32.90 48.03
CA ALA A 222 -41.48 -31.95 46.95
C ALA A 222 -40.44 -30.90 46.46
N ALA A 223 -39.96 -31.20 45.24
CA ALA A 223 -39.96 -30.33 44.05
C ALA A 223 -38.77 -29.39 43.72
N ALA A 224 -38.47 -29.45 42.41
CA ALA A 224 -37.91 -28.44 41.51
C ALA A 224 -36.39 -28.41 41.29
N ALA A 225 -36.04 -28.75 40.05
CA ALA A 225 -34.74 -28.71 39.42
C ALA A 225 -34.21 -27.28 39.20
N ALA A 226 -32.89 -27.13 39.27
CA ALA A 226 -32.12 -26.12 38.54
C ALA A 226 -30.64 -26.53 38.52
N ASP A 227 -30.26 -27.31 37.51
CA ASP A 227 -28.86 -27.44 37.09
C ASP A 227 -28.44 -26.11 36.44
N GLY A 228 -27.60 -25.36 37.15
CA GLY A 228 -26.92 -24.17 36.64
C GLY A 228 -25.43 -24.43 36.60
N ALA A 229 -24.98 -25.21 35.61
CA ALA A 229 -23.57 -25.31 35.25
C ALA A 229 -23.14 -23.95 34.67
N SER A 230 -22.49 -23.15 35.51
CA SER A 230 -21.70 -21.98 35.08
C SER A 230 -20.41 -22.49 34.47
N ASP A 231 -20.48 -22.94 33.21
CA ASP A 231 -19.31 -23.09 32.35
C ASP A 231 -18.95 -21.69 31.86
N GLY A 232 -18.20 -20.97 32.70
CA GLY A 232 -17.51 -19.78 32.26
C GLY A 232 -16.25 -20.24 31.55
N ASP A 233 -16.28 -20.20 30.22
CA ASP A 233 -15.09 -20.22 29.36
C ASP A 233 -14.17 -19.06 29.79
N ASP A 234 -13.34 -19.32 30.78
CA ASP A 234 -12.14 -18.54 31.07
C ASP A 234 -11.15 -18.93 29.96
N PHE A 235 -11.25 -18.24 28.83
CA PHE A 235 -10.20 -18.27 27.81
C PHE A 235 -8.91 -17.82 28.50
N ASP A 236 -8.04 -18.77 28.79
CA ASP A 236 -6.69 -18.58 29.31
C ASP A 236 -5.93 -17.50 28.49
N ASP A 237 -6.02 -16.24 28.93
CA ASP A 237 -5.10 -15.15 28.60
C ASP A 237 -3.94 -15.14 29.61
N GLU A 238 -3.61 -16.29 30.20
CA GLU A 238 -2.65 -16.46 31.31
C GLU A 238 -1.18 -16.40 30.86
N GLY A 239 -0.93 -16.14 29.57
CA GLY A 239 0.41 -16.12 28.96
C GLY A 239 0.87 -14.77 28.40
N ASN A 240 -0.01 -13.81 28.16
CA ASN A 240 0.37 -12.51 27.60
C ASN A 240 0.61 -11.49 28.73
N LEU A 241 1.79 -10.85 28.74
CA LEU A 241 2.03 -9.74 29.65
C LEU A 241 0.99 -8.62 29.38
N PRO A 242 0.45 -7.96 30.42
CA PRO A 242 -0.46 -6.86 30.22
C PRO A 242 0.23 -5.75 29.41
N LEU A 243 -0.49 -5.14 28.47
CA LEU A 243 0.06 -4.13 27.55
C LEU A 243 0.84 -3.02 28.27
N SER A 244 0.37 -2.57 29.43
CA SER A 244 1.06 -1.56 30.24
C SER A 244 2.42 -2.01 30.77
N ALA A 245 2.61 -3.31 31.03
CA ALA A 245 3.91 -3.86 31.42
C ALA A 245 4.87 -3.92 30.23
N MET A 246 4.38 -4.29 29.04
CA MET A 246 5.17 -4.23 27.81
C MET A 246 5.60 -2.79 27.48
N GLU A 247 4.69 -1.82 27.65
CA GLU A 247 5.00 -0.40 27.46
C GLU A 247 6.08 0.09 28.42
N ALA A 248 5.96 -0.24 29.72
CA ALA A 248 6.95 0.17 30.72
C ALA A 248 8.34 -0.42 30.43
N ALA A 249 8.41 -1.64 29.91
CA ALA A 249 9.67 -2.29 29.55
C ALA A 249 10.32 -1.69 28.29
N LEU A 250 9.52 -1.36 27.26
CA LEU A 250 10.02 -0.87 25.97
C LEU A 250 10.24 0.64 25.93
N LYS A 251 9.52 1.42 26.75
CA LYS A 251 9.56 2.90 26.71
C LYS A 251 10.98 3.49 26.79
N PRO A 252 11.88 3.05 27.69
CA PRO A 252 13.24 3.60 27.76
C PRO A 252 14.03 3.37 26.47
N GLN A 253 13.96 2.15 25.92
CA GLN A 253 14.68 1.77 24.70
C GLN A 253 14.15 2.53 23.47
N VAL A 254 12.83 2.66 23.36
CA VAL A 254 12.20 3.38 22.25
C VAL A 254 12.51 4.87 22.30
N LEU A 255 12.48 5.49 23.49
CA LEU A 255 12.87 6.89 23.65
C LEU A 255 14.33 7.13 23.28
N GLU A 256 15.25 6.27 23.72
CA GLU A 256 16.67 6.36 23.34
C GLU A 256 16.86 6.21 21.82
N ALA A 257 16.14 5.27 21.19
CA ALA A 257 16.17 5.11 19.74
C ALA A 257 15.65 6.36 19.01
N LEU A 258 14.53 6.95 19.47
CA LEU A 258 14.00 8.20 18.92
C LEU A 258 14.96 9.38 19.12
N ASP A 259 15.69 9.44 20.24
CA ASP A 259 16.72 10.47 20.50
C ASP A 259 17.90 10.34 19.52
N ASN A 260 18.37 9.11 19.28
CA ASN A 260 19.44 8.83 18.33
C ASN A 260 19.03 9.21 16.90
N ILE A 261 17.79 8.85 16.53
CA ILE A 261 17.17 9.20 15.25
C ILE A 261 17.11 10.72 15.09
N ALA A 262 16.63 11.46 16.10
CA ALA A 262 16.60 12.92 16.08
C ALA A 262 18.00 13.55 15.91
N GLY A 263 19.02 12.96 16.55
CA GLY A 263 20.42 13.39 16.41
C GLY A 263 21.00 13.17 15.02
N LEU A 264 20.67 12.06 14.37
CA LEU A 264 21.07 11.78 12.98
C LEU A 264 20.33 12.70 12.00
N TYR A 265 19.04 12.93 12.21
CA TYR A 265 18.25 13.83 11.37
C TYR A 265 18.72 15.27 11.42
N LYS A 266 19.15 15.79 12.57
CA LYS A 266 19.75 17.13 12.63
C LYS A 266 21.00 17.26 11.75
N LYS A 267 21.74 16.16 11.54
CA LYS A 267 22.90 16.13 10.63
C LYS A 267 22.46 15.97 9.18
N LEU A 268 21.42 15.17 8.92
CA LEU A 268 20.86 14.93 7.59
C LEU A 268 20.17 16.17 7.03
N GLY A 269 19.35 16.85 7.84
CA GLY A 269 18.64 18.08 7.47
C GLY A 269 19.57 19.18 6.98
N LYS A 270 20.73 19.37 7.63
CA LYS A 270 21.74 20.34 7.15
C LYS A 270 22.27 20.03 5.75
N LEU A 271 22.36 18.75 5.38
CA LEU A 271 22.77 18.33 4.04
C LEU A 271 21.62 18.43 3.04
N GLN A 272 20.37 18.23 3.47
CA GLN A 272 19.17 18.42 2.65
C GLN A 272 18.95 19.90 2.33
N ASP A 273 19.06 20.78 3.31
CA ASP A 273 19.00 22.23 3.13
C ASP A 273 20.08 22.68 2.14
N ALA A 274 21.32 22.20 2.30
CA ALA A 274 22.41 22.48 1.36
C ALA A 274 22.14 21.92 -0.05
N SER A 275 21.45 20.79 -0.17
CA SER A 275 21.04 20.20 -1.46
C SER A 275 20.03 21.09 -2.18
N VAL A 276 19.01 21.57 -1.44
CA VAL A 276 17.99 22.48 -1.99
C VAL A 276 18.60 23.81 -2.39
N GLU A 277 19.50 24.38 -1.56
CA GLU A 277 20.22 25.61 -1.90
C GLU A 277 21.11 25.44 -3.13
N ALA A 278 21.84 24.33 -3.24
CA ALA A 278 22.64 24.02 -4.43
C ALA A 278 21.75 23.93 -5.67
N ALA A 279 20.61 23.21 -5.60
CA ALA A 279 19.66 23.11 -6.70
C ALA A 279 19.08 24.47 -7.12
N LEU A 280 18.79 25.37 -6.17
CA LEU A 280 18.36 26.74 -6.45
C LEU A 280 19.45 27.59 -7.12
N GLY A 281 20.72 27.31 -6.80
CA GLY A 281 21.89 27.93 -7.41
C GLY A 281 22.34 27.30 -8.73
N ALA A 282 21.67 26.24 -9.20
CA ALA A 282 22.12 25.39 -10.31
C ALA A 282 23.52 24.77 -10.08
N ASP A 283 23.82 24.44 -8.82
CA ASP A 283 25.02 23.73 -8.36
C ASP A 283 24.64 22.35 -7.80
N GLU A 284 25.62 21.47 -7.62
CA GLU A 284 25.42 20.12 -7.07
C GLU A 284 26.16 19.96 -5.73
N LEU A 285 25.73 18.98 -4.93
CA LEU A 285 26.47 18.62 -3.73
C LEU A 285 27.86 18.10 -4.09
N SER A 286 28.86 18.41 -3.26
CA SER A 286 30.19 17.81 -3.41
C SER A 286 30.11 16.28 -3.25
N THR A 287 30.93 15.54 -4.01
CA THR A 287 31.05 14.08 -3.89
C THR A 287 31.26 13.58 -2.44
N GLY A 288 31.90 14.38 -1.58
CA GLY A 288 32.04 14.08 -0.15
C GLY A 288 30.74 14.26 0.65
N GLN A 289 29.95 15.29 0.33
CA GLN A 289 28.64 15.54 0.93
C GLN A 289 27.64 14.47 0.50
N GLU A 290 27.63 14.06 -0.77
CA GLU A 290 26.78 12.97 -1.28
C GLU A 290 27.04 11.64 -0.58
N ARG A 291 28.32 11.26 -0.41
CA ARG A 291 28.68 10.04 0.33
C ARG A 291 28.21 10.08 1.77
N ARG A 292 28.39 11.23 2.44
CA ARG A 292 27.94 11.43 3.82
C ARG A 292 26.42 11.40 3.92
N PHE A 293 25.73 12.02 2.98
CA PHE A 293 24.28 12.01 2.87
C PHE A 293 23.74 10.58 2.74
N LYS A 294 24.30 9.80 1.80
CA LYS A 294 23.92 8.38 1.61
C LYS A 294 24.18 7.53 2.86
N LYS A 295 25.30 7.76 3.55
CA LYS A 295 25.62 7.05 4.80
C LYS A 295 24.63 7.37 5.92
N LEU A 296 24.40 8.65 6.22
CA LEU A 296 23.46 9.08 7.26
C LEU A 296 22.03 8.59 6.97
N ARG A 297 21.65 8.60 5.69
CA ARG A 297 20.36 8.07 5.24
C ARG A 297 20.21 6.57 5.52
N SER A 298 21.23 5.77 5.20
CA SER A 298 21.21 4.32 5.49
C SER A 298 21.11 4.06 6.99
N GLU A 299 21.98 4.71 7.78
CA GLU A 299 22.00 4.56 9.25
C GLU A 299 20.63 4.91 9.86
N THR A 300 19.99 5.95 9.34
CA THR A 300 18.70 6.36 9.88
C THR A 300 17.56 5.45 9.45
N MET A 301 17.59 4.95 8.21
CA MET A 301 16.64 3.97 7.73
C MET A 301 16.66 2.69 8.58
N ASP A 302 17.85 2.20 8.93
CA ASP A 302 18.02 0.99 9.73
C ASP A 302 17.45 1.17 11.15
N LEU A 303 17.66 2.35 11.76
CA LEU A 303 17.07 2.69 13.05
C LEU A 303 15.54 2.80 13.00
N VAL A 304 14.96 3.45 11.99
CA VAL A 304 13.49 3.55 11.88
C VAL A 304 12.87 2.16 11.64
N LYS A 305 13.52 1.30 10.84
CA LYS A 305 13.07 -0.09 10.66
C LYS A 305 13.05 -0.87 11.98
N SER A 306 14.03 -0.61 12.85
CA SER A 306 14.13 -1.27 14.15
C SER A 306 13.00 -0.91 15.13
N LEU A 307 12.38 0.27 14.98
CA LEU A 307 11.31 0.74 15.86
C LEU A 307 9.94 0.10 15.58
N LYS A 308 9.80 -0.68 14.49
CA LYS A 308 8.53 -1.29 14.04
C LYS A 308 7.32 -0.37 14.26
N LEU A 309 7.33 0.78 13.58
CA LEU A 309 6.27 1.80 13.69
C LEU A 309 4.88 1.21 13.48
N ASN A 310 3.91 1.69 14.26
CA ASN A 310 2.51 1.31 14.15
C ASN A 310 1.98 1.63 12.74
N ASN A 311 1.19 0.72 12.17
CA ASN A 311 0.64 0.84 10.82
C ASN A 311 -0.17 2.14 10.62
N ASN A 312 -0.94 2.55 11.63
CA ASN A 312 -1.74 3.79 11.57
C ASN A 312 -0.85 5.04 11.46
N ARG A 313 0.36 5.00 12.02
CA ARG A 313 1.33 6.09 11.91
C ARG A 313 1.98 6.13 10.53
N ILE A 314 2.28 4.96 9.95
CA ILE A 314 2.78 4.86 8.58
C ILE A 314 1.74 5.40 7.60
N GLU A 315 0.46 5.01 7.74
CA GLU A 315 -0.64 5.49 6.90
C GLU A 315 -0.80 7.02 6.97
N ALA A 316 -0.74 7.61 8.17
CA ALA A 316 -0.78 9.06 8.33
C ALA A 316 0.37 9.80 7.60
N LEU A 317 1.58 9.22 7.59
CA LEU A 317 2.71 9.77 6.85
C LEU A 317 2.53 9.67 5.34
N VAL A 318 2.00 8.53 4.86
CA VAL A 318 1.66 8.34 3.44
C VAL A 318 0.62 9.37 2.99
N ASP A 319 -0.43 9.57 3.79
CA ASP A 319 -1.49 10.54 3.51
C ASP A 319 -0.96 11.97 3.44
N GLN A 320 -0.08 12.36 4.37
CA GLN A 320 0.58 13.66 4.36
C GLN A 320 1.39 13.85 3.07
N MET A 321 2.19 12.84 2.69
CA MET A 321 2.99 12.86 1.47
C MET A 321 2.11 12.96 0.21
N TYR A 322 1.00 12.22 0.15
CA TYR A 322 0.04 12.30 -0.96
C TYR A 322 -0.72 13.63 -0.99
N GLY A 323 -0.97 14.26 0.16
CA GLY A 323 -1.50 15.62 0.25
C GLY A 323 -0.58 16.64 -0.44
N ILE A 324 0.72 16.55 -0.19
CA ILE A 324 1.72 17.41 -0.84
C ILE A 324 1.83 17.08 -2.33
N ASN A 325 1.86 15.81 -2.70
CA ASN A 325 1.91 15.40 -4.10
C ASN A 325 0.72 15.92 -4.90
N ARG A 326 -0.50 15.92 -4.33
CA ARG A 326 -1.67 16.52 -4.97
C ARG A 326 -1.51 18.01 -5.19
N ARG A 327 -0.93 18.75 -4.23
CA ARG A 327 -0.61 20.19 -4.41
C ARG A 327 0.38 20.39 -5.53
N LEU A 328 1.48 19.63 -5.56
CA LEU A 328 2.50 19.69 -6.60
C LEU A 328 1.92 19.40 -7.99
N VAL A 329 1.23 18.27 -8.17
CA VAL A 329 0.61 17.88 -9.45
C VAL A 329 -0.43 18.91 -9.91
N SER A 330 -1.16 19.54 -8.98
CA SER A 330 -2.09 20.62 -9.31
C SER A 330 -1.38 21.85 -9.90
N LEU A 331 -0.26 22.27 -9.30
CA LEU A 331 0.54 23.39 -9.80
C LEU A 331 1.17 23.07 -11.16
N GLU A 332 1.78 21.89 -11.30
CA GLU A 332 2.36 21.41 -12.55
C GLU A 332 1.31 21.30 -13.65
N GLY A 333 0.11 20.80 -13.33
CA GLY A 333 -1.01 20.70 -14.26
C GLY A 333 -1.62 22.06 -14.64
N LYS A 334 -1.55 23.08 -13.79
CA LYS A 334 -1.90 24.46 -14.17
C LYS A 334 -0.87 25.02 -15.15
N LEU A 335 0.42 24.83 -14.87
CA LEU A 335 1.51 25.32 -15.71
C LEU A 335 1.50 24.65 -17.10
N LEU A 336 1.28 23.34 -17.15
CA LEU A 336 1.14 22.58 -18.39
C LEU A 336 -0.05 23.06 -19.23
N ARG A 337 -1.24 23.23 -18.62
CA ARG A 337 -2.43 23.72 -19.34
C ARG A 337 -2.27 25.13 -19.89
N LEU A 338 -1.53 26.00 -19.20
CA LEU A 338 -1.16 27.31 -19.74
C LEU A 338 -0.28 27.14 -20.98
N ALA A 339 0.73 26.27 -20.92
CA ALA A 339 1.59 26.02 -22.08
C ALA A 339 0.81 25.43 -23.28
N GLU A 340 -0.07 24.45 -23.03
CA GLU A 340 -0.93 23.84 -24.06
C GLU A 340 -1.89 24.85 -24.69
N ALA A 341 -2.44 25.79 -23.91
CA ALA A 341 -3.30 26.86 -24.43
C ALA A 341 -2.59 27.79 -25.42
N HIS A 342 -1.26 27.86 -25.35
CA HIS A 342 -0.40 28.60 -26.28
C HIS A 342 0.18 27.73 -27.40
N GLY A 343 -0.24 26.47 -27.50
CA GLY A 343 0.18 25.55 -28.57
C GLY A 343 1.49 24.82 -28.30
N VAL A 344 2.00 24.82 -27.07
CA VAL A 344 3.14 23.98 -26.66
C VAL A 344 2.68 22.53 -26.52
N ASP A 345 3.36 21.61 -27.22
CA ASP A 345 3.10 20.18 -27.10
C ASP A 345 3.44 19.65 -25.70
N ARG A 346 2.61 18.74 -25.18
CA ARG A 346 2.77 18.16 -23.84
C ARG A 346 4.10 17.45 -23.66
N ALA A 347 4.54 16.64 -24.63
CA ALA A 347 5.78 15.89 -24.51
C ALA A 347 6.98 16.82 -24.51
N GLU A 348 6.96 17.87 -25.35
CA GLU A 348 8.02 18.89 -25.35
C GLU A 348 8.02 19.72 -24.06
N PHE A 349 6.86 20.09 -23.52
CA PHE A 349 6.78 20.77 -22.22
C PHE A 349 7.43 19.93 -21.12
N LEU A 350 7.04 18.66 -20.99
CA LEU A 350 7.55 17.77 -19.95
C LEU A 350 9.06 17.58 -20.07
N LYS A 351 9.59 17.50 -21.29
CA LYS A 351 11.02 17.41 -21.56
C LYS A 351 11.80 18.65 -21.11
N GLN A 352 11.24 19.85 -21.28
CA GLN A 352 11.88 21.09 -20.86
C GLN A 352 11.67 21.39 -19.37
N TYR A 353 10.60 20.87 -18.77
CA TYR A 353 10.22 21.12 -17.39
C TYR A 353 10.90 20.15 -16.41
N PHE A 354 10.86 18.85 -16.65
CA PHE A 354 11.46 17.86 -15.74
C PHE A 354 12.98 18.00 -15.67
N GLY A 355 13.51 17.97 -14.45
CA GLY A 355 14.92 18.25 -14.15
C GLY A 355 15.24 19.74 -14.04
N ASN A 356 14.30 20.62 -14.38
CA ASN A 356 14.46 22.08 -14.31
C ASN A 356 13.33 22.74 -13.49
N GLU A 357 12.69 21.98 -12.60
CA GLU A 357 11.55 22.46 -11.81
C GLU A 357 11.92 23.65 -10.92
N LEU A 358 13.15 23.67 -10.40
CA LEU A 358 13.66 24.71 -9.49
C LEU A 358 14.59 25.73 -10.17
N ASP A 359 14.82 25.61 -11.47
CA ASP A 359 15.72 26.52 -12.19
C ASP A 359 15.16 27.96 -12.26
N PRO A 360 15.87 28.97 -11.72
CA PRO A 360 15.44 30.37 -11.75
C PRO A 360 15.35 30.96 -13.16
N ASN A 361 16.12 30.41 -14.11
CA ASN A 361 16.20 30.91 -15.48
C ASN A 361 15.32 30.13 -16.47
N TRP A 362 14.51 29.20 -15.99
CA TRP A 362 13.70 28.31 -16.82
C TRP A 362 12.83 29.07 -17.82
N ALA A 363 12.02 30.04 -17.35
CA ALA A 363 11.13 30.83 -18.20
C ALA A 363 11.91 31.58 -19.31
N ARG A 364 13.07 32.14 -18.96
CA ARG A 364 13.93 32.84 -19.94
C ARG A 364 14.53 31.88 -20.97
N ARG A 365 14.93 30.68 -20.56
CA ARG A 365 15.48 29.65 -21.46
C ARG A 365 14.40 29.18 -22.43
N VAL A 366 13.24 28.78 -21.90
CA VAL A 366 12.19 28.18 -22.73
C VAL A 366 11.57 29.19 -23.69
N GLY A 367 11.48 30.47 -23.33
CA GLY A 367 11.02 31.54 -24.24
C GLY A 367 11.95 31.82 -25.42
N ARG A 368 13.18 31.27 -25.43
CA ARG A 368 14.12 31.34 -26.57
C ARG A 368 14.07 30.10 -27.46
N LEU A 369 13.27 29.10 -27.10
CA LEU A 369 13.12 27.90 -27.91
C LEU A 369 12.41 28.25 -29.22
N THR A 370 12.81 27.57 -30.29
CA THR A 370 12.18 27.71 -31.61
C THR A 370 10.89 26.88 -31.75
N GLY A 371 10.52 26.16 -30.69
CA GLY A 371 9.28 25.38 -30.66
C GLY A 371 8.05 26.28 -30.68
N ILE A 372 6.96 25.79 -31.25
CA ILE A 372 5.69 26.51 -31.37
C ILE A 372 5.17 26.85 -29.97
N GLY A 373 4.64 28.06 -29.80
CA GLY A 373 3.93 28.49 -28.59
C GLY A 373 4.80 28.93 -27.41
N TRP A 374 6.09 28.58 -27.37
CA TRP A 374 6.96 28.88 -26.22
C TRP A 374 7.18 30.38 -25.97
N HIS A 375 7.36 31.15 -27.04
CA HIS A 375 7.55 32.60 -26.93
C HIS A 375 6.29 33.26 -26.38
N ASP A 376 5.12 32.95 -26.95
CA ASP A 376 3.84 33.56 -26.59
C ASP A 376 3.42 33.13 -25.17
N PHE A 377 3.62 31.85 -24.83
CA PHE A 377 3.44 31.34 -23.47
C PHE A 377 4.24 32.15 -22.43
N VAL A 378 5.54 32.34 -22.63
CA VAL A 378 6.39 33.02 -21.64
C VAL A 378 6.12 34.53 -21.59
N THR A 379 5.76 35.14 -22.72
CA THR A 379 5.53 36.60 -22.78
C THR A 379 4.15 36.98 -22.25
N GLU A 380 3.10 36.25 -22.61
CA GLU A 380 1.73 36.53 -22.19
C GLU A 380 1.42 36.04 -20.77
N GLU A 381 1.97 34.89 -20.35
CA GLU A 381 1.68 34.28 -19.05
C GLU A 381 2.80 34.49 -18.00
N ARG A 382 3.64 35.50 -18.19
CA ARG A 382 4.85 35.75 -17.37
C ARG A 382 4.56 35.76 -15.86
N ASP A 383 3.55 36.51 -15.42
CA ASP A 383 3.22 36.63 -13.99
C ASP A 383 2.67 35.31 -13.43
N LYS A 384 1.77 34.63 -14.18
CA LYS A 384 1.23 33.34 -13.74
C LYS A 384 2.31 32.26 -13.68
N ILE A 385 3.24 32.24 -14.62
CA ILE A 385 4.39 31.32 -14.61
C ILE A 385 5.27 31.59 -13.37
N ARG A 386 5.56 32.86 -13.07
CA ARG A 386 6.32 33.22 -11.86
C ARG A 386 5.62 32.70 -10.62
N ASP A 387 4.34 33.04 -10.43
CA ASP A 387 3.59 32.70 -9.22
C ASP A 387 3.49 31.17 -9.03
N LEU A 388 3.18 30.42 -10.09
CA LEU A 388 3.12 28.96 -10.04
C LEU A 388 4.48 28.32 -9.71
N ARG A 389 5.58 28.88 -10.22
CA ARG A 389 6.93 28.37 -9.93
C ARG A 389 7.40 28.75 -8.54
N GLU A 390 7.03 29.93 -8.04
CA GLU A 390 7.25 30.32 -6.64
C GLU A 390 6.50 29.38 -5.68
N ASP A 391 5.26 28.99 -6.00
CA ASP A 391 4.51 27.99 -5.23
C ASP A 391 5.18 26.61 -5.26
N ILE A 392 5.68 26.17 -6.42
CA ILE A 392 6.44 24.90 -6.55
C ILE A 392 7.74 24.97 -5.73
N GLN A 393 8.43 26.09 -5.76
CA GLN A 393 9.63 26.33 -4.97
C GLN A 393 9.33 26.31 -3.46
N ALA A 394 8.21 26.91 -3.05
CA ALA A 394 7.76 26.88 -1.66
C ALA A 394 7.47 25.44 -1.20
N LEU A 395 6.86 24.60 -2.04
CA LEU A 395 6.67 23.16 -1.74
C LEU A 395 8.00 22.41 -1.64
N ALA A 396 8.98 22.71 -2.48
CA ALA A 396 10.32 22.12 -2.39
C ALA A 396 11.04 22.52 -1.09
N GLN A 397 10.85 23.75 -0.63
CA GLN A 397 11.35 24.22 0.66
C GLN A 397 10.61 23.57 1.84
N GLU A 398 9.28 23.49 1.79
CA GLU A 398 8.44 22.80 2.79
C GLU A 398 8.88 21.34 2.97
N THR A 399 9.13 20.65 1.86
CA THR A 399 9.57 19.24 1.86
C THR A 399 11.07 19.06 2.09
N ARG A 400 11.87 20.14 2.04
CA ARG A 400 13.34 20.17 1.97
C ARG A 400 13.94 19.13 1.01
N GLN A 401 13.30 18.99 -0.14
CA GLN A 401 13.69 18.05 -1.20
C GLN A 401 13.54 18.72 -2.56
N SER A 402 14.35 18.28 -3.52
CA SER A 402 14.07 18.64 -4.91
C SER A 402 12.77 18.00 -5.39
N VAL A 403 12.09 18.64 -6.34
CA VAL A 403 10.82 18.15 -6.89
C VAL A 403 10.97 16.76 -7.53
N SER A 404 12.11 16.50 -8.16
CA SER A 404 12.43 15.22 -8.79
C SER A 404 12.62 14.10 -7.77
N GLU A 405 13.34 14.35 -6.67
CA GLU A 405 13.49 13.41 -5.55
C GLU A 405 12.15 13.13 -4.88
N PHE A 406 11.36 14.18 -4.60
CA PHE A 406 10.03 14.01 -4.00
C PHE A 406 9.13 13.12 -4.87
N ARG A 407 9.10 13.37 -6.19
CA ARG A 407 8.34 12.56 -7.15
C ARG A 407 8.79 11.09 -7.16
N ARG A 408 10.11 10.85 -7.11
CA ARG A 408 10.67 9.50 -7.01
C ARG A 408 10.24 8.80 -5.71
N ASN A 409 10.24 9.51 -4.59
CA ASN A 409 9.83 8.97 -3.29
C ASN A 409 8.34 8.58 -3.31
N VAL A 410 7.48 9.45 -3.84
CA VAL A 410 6.05 9.17 -4.01
C VAL A 410 5.81 7.91 -4.85
N GLN A 411 6.49 7.78 -6.00
CA GLN A 411 6.38 6.60 -6.86
C GLN A 411 6.86 5.33 -6.15
N THR A 412 7.90 5.43 -5.34
CA THR A 412 8.44 4.31 -4.56
C THR A 412 7.40 3.87 -3.51
N VAL A 413 6.83 4.79 -2.74
CA VAL A 413 5.75 4.44 -1.78
C VAL A 413 4.55 3.82 -2.49
N GLN A 414 4.06 4.40 -3.60
CA GLN A 414 2.95 3.84 -4.37
C GLN A 414 3.23 2.43 -4.87
N LYS A 415 4.48 2.14 -5.24
CA LYS A 415 4.91 0.78 -5.63
C LYS A 415 4.81 -0.17 -4.44
N GLY A 416 5.33 0.22 -3.28
CA GLY A 416 5.29 -0.60 -2.06
C GLY A 416 3.87 -0.85 -1.57
N GLU A 417 3.01 0.16 -1.66
CA GLU A 417 1.58 0.09 -1.33
C GLU A 417 0.86 -0.91 -2.25
N ARG A 418 1.08 -0.82 -3.56
CA ARG A 418 0.48 -1.75 -4.54
C ARG A 418 0.94 -3.18 -4.32
N GLU A 419 2.24 -3.40 -4.12
CA GLU A 419 2.80 -4.75 -3.89
C GLU A 419 2.27 -5.36 -2.59
N SER A 420 2.21 -4.57 -1.51
CA SER A 420 1.66 -4.99 -0.22
C SER A 420 0.15 -5.24 -0.31
N GLY A 421 -0.60 -4.36 -0.98
CA GLY A 421 -2.05 -4.46 -1.15
C GLY A 421 -2.48 -5.70 -1.93
N VAL A 422 -1.79 -6.00 -3.04
CA VAL A 422 -2.04 -7.24 -3.82
C VAL A 422 -1.77 -8.48 -2.96
N ALA A 423 -0.66 -8.50 -2.23
CA ALA A 423 -0.31 -9.63 -1.36
C ALA A 423 -1.31 -9.79 -0.19
N LYS A 424 -1.77 -8.69 0.42
CA LYS A 424 -2.83 -8.71 1.45
C LYS A 424 -4.15 -9.26 0.90
N LYS A 425 -4.54 -8.85 -0.31
CA LYS A 425 -5.76 -9.36 -0.98
C LYS A 425 -5.67 -10.87 -1.20
N GLU A 426 -4.55 -11.35 -1.73
CA GLU A 426 -4.28 -12.78 -1.94
C GLU A 426 -4.35 -13.57 -0.62
N MET A 427 -3.80 -13.02 0.46
CA MET A 427 -3.87 -13.62 1.80
C MET A 427 -5.32 -13.72 2.31
N ILE A 428 -6.11 -12.65 2.14
CA ILE A 428 -7.50 -12.60 2.59
C ILE A 428 -8.33 -13.62 1.82
N GLU A 429 -8.19 -13.65 0.49
CA GLU A 429 -8.91 -14.57 -0.39
C GLU A 429 -8.65 -16.03 -0.04
N ALA A 430 -7.40 -16.39 0.23
CA ALA A 430 -7.04 -17.75 0.64
C ALA A 430 -7.60 -18.14 2.02
N ASN A 431 -7.85 -17.16 2.90
CA ASN A 431 -8.36 -17.36 4.26
C ASN A 431 -9.88 -17.19 4.41
N LEU A 432 -10.63 -16.88 3.35
CA LEU A 432 -12.10 -16.73 3.40
C LEU A 432 -12.80 -17.97 3.99
N ARG A 433 -12.28 -19.17 3.70
CA ARG A 433 -12.81 -20.45 4.21
C ARG A 433 -12.72 -20.55 5.73
N LEU A 434 -11.62 -20.08 6.32
CA LEU A 434 -11.42 -20.06 7.76
C LEU A 434 -12.46 -19.16 8.44
N VAL A 435 -12.66 -17.95 7.90
CA VAL A 435 -13.63 -16.98 8.42
C VAL A 435 -15.04 -17.58 8.46
N ILE A 436 -15.48 -18.24 7.38
CA ILE A 436 -16.79 -18.90 7.34
C ILE A 436 -16.87 -20.03 8.38
N SER A 437 -15.82 -20.84 8.52
CA SER A 437 -15.82 -21.95 9.48
C SER A 437 -15.98 -21.47 10.93
N ILE A 438 -15.43 -20.28 11.25
CA ILE A 438 -15.57 -19.63 12.55
C ILE A 438 -16.98 -19.02 12.66
N ALA A 439 -17.43 -18.26 11.65
CA ALA A 439 -18.75 -17.62 11.66
C ALA A 439 -19.90 -18.62 11.84
N LYS A 440 -19.79 -19.81 11.24
CA LYS A 440 -20.75 -20.92 11.40
C LYS A 440 -20.92 -21.40 12.85
N LYS A 441 -19.99 -21.10 13.76
CA LYS A 441 -20.12 -21.44 15.19
C LYS A 441 -21.00 -20.46 15.97
N TYR A 442 -21.29 -19.30 15.39
CA TYR A 442 -22.04 -18.20 16.02
C TYR A 442 -23.39 -17.91 15.33
N THR A 443 -23.75 -18.72 14.34
CA THR A 443 -25.07 -18.77 13.69
C THR A 443 -25.78 -20.04 14.11
#